data_AF-A0A373NEK9-F1
#
_entry.id   AF-A0A373NEK9-F1
#
_cell.length_a   1.000
_cell.length_b   1.000
_cell.length_c   1.000
_cell.angle_alpha   90.00
_cell.angle_beta   90.00
_cell.angle_gamma   90.00
#
_symmetry.space_group_name_H-M   'P 1'
#
loop_
_entity.id
_entity.type
_entity.pdbx_description
1 polymer ?
#
loop_
_entity_poly.entity_id
_entity_poly.type
_entity_poly.pdbx_seq_one_letter_code
_entity_poly.pdbx_strand_id
1 'polypeptide(L)'
;MWQFGRKNIKQFKKSEEAFGNPLMGYAPGAWNLEISQDISLLYMDITWAKLEPEEGVFDWETIERENQLARWRSEGRHLVLRFVCDLPGDKPHMDIPKWLYEKTGGDGTWYEGAYGKGFAPDYNNELLIRYHSLAVQAMGEHLGKDGLIAFVELGSLGHWGEWHVNYGQGIRRMPKESVRNQYVTPWLEAFPEAFFLMRRPFAIAEACSMGLYNDVAGKKEDTEEWLQWIREGGTYSQTMEENALCAMLDFWKKAPSGGELTSALSMEKMLQIDLEETMELIRSSHTTFLGPNIADKTYKEGYDQLLGNMGYRLWISKARWKRNLLELTWENDGVAPFYGDWKVYLYLENPEGKIVENPQADITLSQILPGEQVKTAILFATEKVTNLLREGYRLSVGIEDPMTDRPQVRLAMNCKYKNGKNILWDGLK
;
A
#
# COMPACT_ATOMS: atom_id res chain seq x y z
N MET A 1 -15.01 25.65 -24.98
CA MET A 1 -14.50 26.59 -26.01
C MET A 1 -13.17 27.18 -25.54
N TRP A 2 -12.06 26.86 -26.20
CA TRP A 2 -10.74 27.40 -25.86
C TRP A 2 -10.39 28.56 -26.80
N GLN A 3 -10.35 29.79 -26.29
CA GLN A 3 -9.67 30.91 -26.96
C GLN A 3 -8.19 30.86 -26.59
N PHE A 4 -7.33 30.46 -27.54
CA PHE A 4 -5.87 30.60 -27.43
C PHE A 4 -5.49 32.09 -27.56
N GLY A 5 -5.76 32.87 -26.53
CA GLY A 5 -5.23 34.22 -26.41
C GLY A 5 -3.88 34.18 -25.68
N ARG A 6 -2.77 34.51 -26.36
CA ARG A 6 -1.50 35.09 -25.86
C ARG A 6 -0.85 34.61 -24.53
N LYS A 7 -1.38 33.63 -23.80
CA LYS A 7 -0.92 33.25 -22.46
C LYS A 7 -0.12 31.96 -22.53
N ASN A 8 1.18 32.06 -22.22
CA ASN A 8 2.07 30.93 -21.96
C ASN A 8 1.71 30.18 -20.65
N ILE A 9 0.46 30.21 -20.20
CA ILE A 9 0.02 29.69 -18.90
C ILE A 9 -1.30 28.95 -19.10
N LYS A 10 -1.37 27.72 -18.58
CA LYS A 10 -2.56 26.90 -18.46
C LYS A 10 -2.84 26.67 -16.98
N GLN A 11 -4.09 26.85 -16.58
CA GLN A 11 -4.60 26.45 -15.26
C GLN A 11 -5.50 25.25 -15.45
N PHE A 12 -5.33 24.25 -14.61
CA PHE A 12 -6.20 23.08 -14.56
C PHE A 12 -7.12 23.19 -13.36
N LYS A 13 -8.27 22.53 -13.43
CA LYS A 13 -9.16 22.37 -12.29
C LYS A 13 -8.92 20.99 -11.70
N LYS A 14 -8.94 20.90 -10.37
CA LYS A 14 -8.97 19.64 -9.65
C LYS A 14 -10.21 18.81 -10.05
N SER A 15 -10.09 17.49 -10.02
CA SER A 15 -11.20 16.55 -10.22
C SER A 15 -11.68 15.99 -8.88
N GLU A 16 -12.99 15.95 -8.69
CA GLU A 16 -13.64 15.33 -7.53
C GLU A 16 -13.99 13.84 -7.80
N GLU A 17 -13.62 13.29 -8.96
CA GLU A 17 -13.91 11.89 -9.29
C GLU A 17 -13.14 10.94 -8.36
N ALA A 18 -13.84 9.92 -7.84
CA ALA A 18 -13.25 8.80 -7.15
C ALA A 18 -12.70 7.78 -8.16
N PHE A 19 -11.43 7.42 -8.01
CA PHE A 19 -10.76 6.40 -8.80
C PHE A 19 -9.62 5.81 -7.99
N GLY A 20 -9.31 4.54 -8.23
CA GLY A 20 -8.09 3.95 -7.70
C GLY A 20 -6.90 4.16 -8.62
N ASN A 21 -5.72 3.92 -8.06
CA ASN A 21 -4.43 4.28 -8.63
C ASN A 21 -3.38 3.36 -8.01
N PRO A 22 -2.27 3.05 -8.70
CA PRO A 22 -1.26 2.15 -8.17
C PRO A 22 -0.80 2.54 -6.76
N LEU A 23 -0.51 1.55 -5.91
CA LEU A 23 -0.03 1.75 -4.53
C LEU A 23 -1.01 2.43 -3.56
N MET A 24 -2.31 2.48 -3.86
CA MET A 24 -3.34 3.01 -2.97
C MET A 24 -4.74 2.40 -3.19
N GLY A 25 -5.67 2.74 -2.30
CA GLY A 25 -7.08 2.41 -2.44
C GLY A 25 -7.42 1.03 -1.91
N TYR A 26 -8.39 0.35 -2.51
CA TYR A 26 -8.79 -0.98 -2.04
C TYR A 26 -7.83 -2.08 -2.52
N ALA A 27 -7.54 -3.02 -1.63
CA ALA A 27 -6.67 -4.17 -1.84
C ALA A 27 -7.39 -5.49 -1.53
N PRO A 28 -8.38 -5.92 -2.33
CA PRO A 28 -9.04 -7.21 -2.11
C PRO A 28 -8.07 -8.38 -2.32
N GLY A 29 -8.44 -9.57 -1.85
CA GLY A 29 -7.63 -10.78 -2.00
C GLY A 29 -7.22 -11.08 -3.44
N ALA A 30 -5.95 -11.42 -3.64
CA ALA A 30 -5.33 -11.72 -4.94
C ALA A 30 -5.88 -12.99 -5.60
N TRP A 31 -6.59 -13.84 -4.84
CA TRP A 31 -7.30 -15.02 -5.34
C TRP A 31 -8.65 -14.70 -5.99
N ASN A 32 -9.14 -13.45 -5.92
CA ASN A 32 -10.40 -13.07 -6.55
C ASN A 32 -10.29 -13.08 -8.08
N LEU A 33 -11.19 -13.81 -8.74
CA LEU A 33 -11.21 -13.94 -10.21
C LEU A 33 -11.66 -12.66 -10.91
N GLU A 34 -12.64 -11.97 -10.31
CA GLU A 34 -13.18 -10.72 -10.82
C GLU A 34 -12.85 -9.61 -9.84
N ILE A 35 -12.19 -8.56 -10.35
CA ILE A 35 -11.98 -7.33 -9.59
C ILE A 35 -12.35 -6.13 -10.45
N SER A 36 -12.74 -5.05 -9.79
CA SER A 36 -13.18 -3.85 -10.48
C SER A 36 -12.01 -3.07 -11.09
N GLN A 37 -12.32 -2.24 -12.09
CA GLN A 37 -11.31 -1.48 -12.85
C GLN A 37 -10.55 -0.45 -12.01
N ASP A 38 -11.14 0.02 -10.92
CA ASP A 38 -10.51 0.92 -9.95
C ASP A 38 -9.56 0.21 -8.98
N ILE A 39 -9.42 -1.12 -9.05
CA ILE A 39 -8.47 -1.87 -8.22
C ILE A 39 -7.14 -2.03 -8.95
N SER A 40 -6.07 -1.57 -8.30
CA SER A 40 -4.68 -1.70 -8.79
C SER A 40 -3.70 -2.23 -7.73
N LEU A 41 -4.18 -2.37 -6.49
CA LEU A 41 -3.50 -3.02 -5.38
C LEU A 41 -4.33 -4.24 -4.96
N LEU A 42 -3.67 -5.30 -4.54
CA LEU A 42 -4.30 -6.55 -4.10
C LEU A 42 -3.60 -7.06 -2.86
N TYR A 43 -4.25 -7.95 -2.12
CA TYR A 43 -3.74 -8.48 -0.87
C TYR A 43 -3.48 -9.99 -0.99
N MET A 44 -2.33 -10.44 -0.50
CA MET A 44 -1.93 -11.84 -0.47
C MET A 44 -1.39 -12.18 0.92
N ASP A 45 -2.10 -13.04 1.64
CA ASP A 45 -1.56 -13.72 2.81
C ASP A 45 -1.06 -15.12 2.46
N ILE A 46 0.02 -15.51 3.14
CA ILE A 46 0.64 -16.83 2.98
C ILE A 46 0.82 -17.40 4.38
N THR A 47 0.28 -18.59 4.64
CA THR A 47 0.63 -19.35 5.83
C THR A 47 1.92 -20.11 5.59
N TRP A 48 2.74 -20.27 6.63
CA TRP A 48 4.00 -21.00 6.53
C TRP A 48 3.79 -22.47 6.13
N ALA A 49 2.73 -23.10 6.63
CA ALA A 49 2.36 -24.46 6.25
C ALA A 49 2.12 -24.62 4.74
N LYS A 50 1.54 -23.61 4.08
CA LYS A 50 1.36 -23.60 2.62
C LYS A 50 2.66 -23.29 1.89
N LEU A 51 3.45 -22.35 2.41
CA LEU A 51 4.70 -21.92 1.80
C LEU A 51 5.72 -23.05 1.72
N GLU A 52 5.94 -23.74 2.83
CA GLU A 52 7.05 -24.68 3.03
C GLU A 52 6.54 -26.01 3.61
N PRO A 53 5.77 -26.80 2.83
CA PRO A 53 5.14 -28.03 3.32
C PRO A 53 6.14 -29.09 3.82
N GLU A 54 7.35 -29.12 3.25
CA GLU A 54 8.48 -29.94 3.71
C GLU A 54 9.70 -29.04 3.94
N GLU A 55 10.59 -29.42 4.86
CA GLU A 55 11.75 -28.59 5.24
C GLU A 55 12.62 -28.26 4.01
N GLY A 56 12.75 -26.96 3.71
CA GLY A 56 13.51 -26.45 2.56
C GLY A 56 12.84 -26.66 1.19
N VAL A 57 11.61 -27.18 1.13
CA VAL A 57 10.85 -27.37 -0.11
C VAL A 57 9.67 -26.40 -0.13
N PHE A 58 9.77 -25.39 -0.99
CA PHE A 58 8.79 -24.32 -1.12
C PHE A 58 7.79 -24.60 -2.25
N ASP A 59 6.48 -24.52 -1.96
CA ASP A 59 5.41 -24.76 -2.94
C ASP A 59 5.04 -23.47 -3.70
N TRP A 60 6.02 -22.94 -4.44
CA TRP A 60 5.83 -21.72 -5.24
C TRP A 60 4.72 -21.88 -6.28
N GLU A 61 4.63 -23.04 -6.93
CA GLU A 61 3.64 -23.26 -7.99
C GLU A 61 2.21 -23.06 -7.47
N THR A 62 1.88 -23.61 -6.29
CA THR A 62 0.56 -23.41 -5.68
C THR A 62 0.35 -21.97 -5.25
N ILE A 63 1.33 -21.37 -4.56
CA ILE A 63 1.25 -19.96 -4.11
C ILE A 63 1.00 -19.03 -5.30
N GLU A 64 1.75 -19.18 -6.39
CA GLU A 64 1.64 -18.31 -7.56
C GLU A 64 0.31 -18.48 -8.30
N ARG A 65 -0.16 -19.72 -8.40
CA ARG A 65 -1.40 -20.08 -9.09
C ARG A 65 -2.62 -19.60 -8.31
N GLU A 66 -2.69 -19.88 -7.01
CA GLU A 66 -3.81 -19.46 -6.14
C GLU A 66 -3.95 -17.94 -6.08
N ASN A 67 -2.82 -17.23 -6.10
CA ASN A 67 -2.78 -15.77 -6.05
C ASN A 67 -2.66 -15.09 -7.42
N GLN A 68 -2.72 -15.85 -8.52
CA GLN A 68 -2.74 -15.33 -9.90
C GLN A 68 -1.57 -14.38 -10.23
N LEU A 69 -0.35 -14.59 -9.71
CA LEU A 69 0.73 -13.59 -9.79
C LEU A 69 1.11 -13.20 -11.24
N ALA A 70 1.12 -14.18 -12.16
CA ALA A 70 1.40 -13.91 -13.57
C ALA A 70 0.38 -12.94 -14.20
N ARG A 71 -0.89 -13.05 -13.81
CA ARG A 71 -1.96 -12.15 -14.24
C ARG A 71 -1.72 -10.75 -13.69
N TRP A 72 -1.47 -10.63 -12.40
CA TRP A 72 -1.27 -9.33 -11.73
C TRP A 72 -0.08 -8.56 -12.26
N ARG A 73 1.04 -9.24 -12.55
CA ARG A 73 2.16 -8.64 -13.29
C ARG A 73 1.75 -8.11 -14.66
N SER A 74 1.04 -8.93 -15.45
CA SER A 74 0.62 -8.53 -16.80
C SER A 74 -0.38 -7.38 -16.84
N GLU A 75 -1.21 -7.26 -15.80
CA GLU A 75 -2.19 -6.20 -15.61
C GLU A 75 -1.61 -4.97 -14.89
N GLY A 76 -0.33 -5.00 -14.49
CA GLY A 76 0.34 -3.89 -13.84
C GLY A 76 -0.17 -3.60 -12.43
N ARG A 77 -0.59 -4.64 -11.70
CA ARG A 77 -1.08 -4.55 -10.32
C ARG A 77 0.00 -4.96 -9.33
N HIS A 78 0.01 -4.29 -8.18
CA HIS A 78 0.92 -4.57 -7.09
C HIS A 78 0.21 -5.31 -5.95
N LEU A 79 1.00 -5.90 -5.06
CA LEU A 79 0.52 -6.69 -3.93
C LEU A 79 0.99 -6.13 -2.59
N VAL A 80 0.11 -6.28 -1.60
CA VAL A 80 0.42 -6.33 -0.17
C VAL A 80 0.65 -7.79 0.20
N LEU A 81 1.80 -8.10 0.79
CA LEU A 81 2.13 -9.43 1.30
C LEU A 81 2.01 -9.47 2.83
N ARG A 82 1.34 -10.49 3.37
CA ARG A 82 1.40 -10.84 4.80
C ARG A 82 1.77 -12.30 4.99
N PHE A 83 2.78 -12.59 5.81
CA PHE A 83 3.21 -13.96 6.12
C PHE A 83 2.82 -14.35 7.54
N VAL A 84 1.97 -15.36 7.69
CA VAL A 84 1.24 -15.65 8.92
C VAL A 84 1.58 -17.03 9.49
N CYS A 85 1.71 -17.10 10.82
CA CYS A 85 2.06 -18.33 11.55
C CYS A 85 0.91 -18.87 12.43
N ASP A 86 -0.19 -18.12 12.53
CA ASP A 86 -1.33 -18.39 13.41
C ASP A 86 -2.57 -17.66 12.85
N LEU A 87 -3.45 -18.40 12.17
CA LEU A 87 -4.75 -17.95 11.68
C LEU A 87 -5.86 -18.68 12.44
N PRO A 88 -6.49 -18.06 13.45
CA PRO A 88 -7.64 -18.66 14.10
C PRO A 88 -8.76 -19.04 13.12
N GLY A 89 -9.27 -20.26 13.25
CA GLY A 89 -10.32 -20.80 12.36
C GLY A 89 -11.32 -21.69 13.09
N ASP A 90 -12.27 -22.26 12.36
CA ASP A 90 -13.38 -23.02 12.97
C ASP A 90 -13.00 -24.41 13.49
N LYS A 91 -11.87 -24.95 13.02
CA LYS A 91 -11.39 -26.30 13.32
C LYS A 91 -9.96 -26.27 13.86
N PRO A 92 -9.54 -27.21 14.71
CA PRO A 92 -8.13 -27.32 15.10
C PRO A 92 -7.24 -27.57 13.88
N HIS A 93 -6.20 -26.75 13.71
CA HIS A 93 -5.21 -26.81 12.63
C HIS A 93 -3.92 -26.09 13.04
N MET A 94 -2.89 -26.11 12.18
CA MET A 94 -1.66 -25.35 12.32
C MET A 94 -1.38 -24.56 11.05
N ASP A 95 -0.82 -23.36 11.21
CA ASP A 95 -0.37 -22.52 10.09
C ASP A 95 1.15 -22.50 9.95
N ILE A 96 1.87 -23.12 10.90
CA ILE A 96 3.26 -23.54 10.72
C ILE A 96 3.31 -24.95 10.11
N PRO A 97 4.34 -25.29 9.31
CA PRO A 97 4.42 -26.60 8.70
C PRO A 97 4.70 -27.68 9.75
N LYS A 98 4.18 -28.90 9.49
CA LYS A 98 4.27 -30.03 10.42
C LYS A 98 5.72 -30.38 10.81
N TRP A 99 6.65 -30.32 9.87
CA TRP A 99 8.07 -30.62 10.15
C TRP A 99 8.66 -29.63 11.17
N LEU A 100 8.23 -28.36 11.14
CA LEU A 100 8.72 -27.34 12.06
C LEU A 100 8.10 -27.54 13.44
N TYR A 101 6.81 -27.84 13.50
CA TYR A 101 6.14 -28.23 14.75
C TYR A 101 6.84 -29.41 15.43
N GLU A 102 7.19 -30.46 14.69
CA GLU A 102 7.91 -31.62 15.23
C GLU A 102 9.33 -31.24 15.70
N LYS A 103 10.03 -30.39 14.93
CA LYS A 103 11.40 -29.95 15.22
C LYS A 103 11.50 -29.04 16.44
N THR A 104 10.49 -28.22 16.70
CA THR A 104 10.41 -27.42 17.94
C THR A 104 9.95 -28.27 19.14
N GLY A 105 9.64 -29.55 18.95
CA GLY A 105 9.08 -30.40 20.01
C GLY A 105 7.63 -30.03 20.36
N GLY A 106 6.90 -29.41 19.43
CA GLY A 106 5.54 -28.92 19.62
C GLY A 106 5.45 -27.69 20.52
N ASP A 107 6.53 -26.91 20.65
CA ASP A 107 6.61 -25.74 21.53
C ASP A 107 5.66 -24.63 21.09
N GLY A 108 4.63 -24.40 21.90
CA GLY A 108 3.52 -23.49 21.62
C GLY A 108 2.27 -23.88 22.40
N THR A 109 1.11 -23.42 21.95
CA THR A 109 -0.17 -23.63 22.62
C THR A 109 -1.28 -23.88 21.61
N TRP A 110 -1.88 -25.06 21.68
CA TRP A 110 -3.17 -25.32 21.05
C TRP A 110 -4.27 -24.54 21.78
N TYR A 111 -5.15 -23.90 21.04
CA TYR A 111 -6.23 -23.10 21.63
C TYR A 111 -7.58 -23.40 20.97
N GLU A 112 -8.61 -23.18 21.78
CA GLU A 112 -10.02 -23.10 21.38
C GLU A 112 -10.66 -22.02 22.25
N GLY A 113 -11.20 -20.97 21.64
CA GLY A 113 -11.78 -19.86 22.38
C GLY A 113 -12.47 -18.83 21.50
N ALA A 114 -12.66 -17.63 22.04
CA ALA A 114 -13.42 -16.55 21.39
C ALA A 114 -12.85 -16.13 20.02
N TYR A 115 -11.55 -16.32 19.80
CA TYR A 115 -10.89 -16.01 18.52
C TYR A 115 -11.00 -17.14 17.51
N GLY A 116 -11.42 -18.34 17.91
CA GLY A 116 -11.44 -19.54 17.09
C GLY A 116 -10.54 -20.63 17.65
N LYS A 117 -10.07 -21.51 16.77
CA LYS A 117 -9.24 -22.69 17.07
C LYS A 117 -7.98 -22.68 16.22
N GLY A 118 -6.90 -23.21 16.76
CA GLY A 118 -5.62 -23.30 16.05
C GLY A 118 -4.45 -23.60 16.99
N PHE A 119 -3.25 -23.28 16.53
CA PHE A 119 -2.01 -23.46 17.26
C PHE A 119 -1.16 -22.19 17.20
N ALA A 120 -0.86 -21.61 18.37
CA ALA A 120 0.03 -20.48 18.52
C ALA A 120 1.45 -21.00 18.85
N PRO A 121 2.45 -20.91 17.96
CA PRO A 121 3.80 -21.37 18.26
C PRO A 121 4.45 -20.51 19.36
N ASP A 122 5.42 -21.04 20.10
CA ASP A 122 6.22 -20.19 20.99
C ASP A 122 7.15 -19.31 20.17
N TYR A 123 6.78 -18.04 20.05
CA TYR A 123 7.55 -17.04 19.34
C TYR A 123 8.94 -16.74 19.95
N ASN A 124 9.27 -17.27 21.14
CA ASN A 124 10.62 -17.22 21.72
C ASN A 124 11.51 -18.39 21.28
N ASN A 125 10.96 -19.39 20.60
CA ASN A 125 11.72 -20.59 20.25
C ASN A 125 12.79 -20.27 19.20
N GLU A 126 14.06 -20.55 19.52
CA GLU A 126 15.20 -20.22 18.66
C GLU A 126 15.16 -20.93 17.28
N LEU A 127 14.59 -22.14 17.22
CA LEU A 127 14.41 -22.84 15.95
C LEU A 127 13.35 -22.14 15.10
N LEU A 128 12.22 -21.74 15.69
CA LEU A 128 11.18 -20.99 14.97
C LEU A 128 11.76 -19.70 14.38
N ILE A 129 12.51 -18.92 15.16
CA ILE A 129 13.16 -17.68 14.70
C ILE A 129 14.13 -17.96 13.56
N ARG A 130 14.98 -18.99 13.70
CA ARG A 130 15.97 -19.35 12.68
C ARG A 130 15.30 -19.73 11.36
N TYR A 131 14.31 -20.63 11.39
CA TYR A 131 13.63 -21.07 10.18
C TYR A 131 12.77 -19.96 9.57
N HIS A 132 12.26 -19.04 10.39
CA HIS A 132 11.51 -17.88 9.91
C HIS A 132 12.40 -17.00 9.03
N SER A 133 13.63 -16.72 9.48
CA SER A 133 14.61 -16.00 8.68
C SER A 133 14.90 -16.68 7.34
N LEU A 134 14.97 -18.02 7.30
CA LEU A 134 15.21 -18.77 6.05
C LEU A 134 14.00 -18.71 5.11
N ALA A 135 12.78 -18.81 5.64
CA ALA A 135 11.55 -18.69 4.86
C ALA A 135 11.40 -17.28 4.27
N VAL A 136 11.71 -16.24 5.05
CA VAL A 136 11.70 -14.84 4.57
C VAL A 136 12.76 -14.62 3.50
N GLN A 137 13.96 -15.17 3.66
CA GLN A 137 15.00 -15.11 2.63
C GLN A 137 14.51 -15.77 1.32
N ALA A 138 13.92 -16.96 1.39
CA ALA A 138 13.40 -17.66 0.22
C ALA A 138 12.27 -16.86 -0.47
N MET A 139 11.38 -16.23 0.31
CA MET A 139 10.37 -15.31 -0.22
C MET A 139 10.99 -14.09 -0.90
N GLY A 140 12.02 -13.46 -0.32
CA GLY A 140 12.73 -12.35 -0.96
C GLY A 140 13.40 -12.76 -2.27
N GLU A 141 14.04 -13.93 -2.29
CA GLU A 141 14.68 -14.46 -3.49
C GLU A 141 13.68 -14.78 -4.61
N HIS A 142 12.45 -15.16 -4.28
CA HIS A 142 11.42 -15.55 -5.26
C HIS A 142 10.48 -14.39 -5.66
N LEU A 143 10.04 -13.57 -4.69
CA LEU A 143 9.00 -12.55 -4.85
C LEU A 143 9.52 -11.11 -4.76
N GLY A 144 10.72 -10.88 -4.20
CA GLY A 144 11.21 -9.53 -3.86
C GLY A 144 11.94 -8.78 -4.97
N LYS A 145 11.93 -9.29 -6.22
CA LYS A 145 12.88 -8.85 -7.27
C LYS A 145 12.32 -7.92 -8.34
N ASP A 146 11.00 -7.87 -8.53
CA ASP A 146 10.39 -7.24 -9.71
C ASP A 146 9.40 -6.11 -9.40
N GLY A 147 9.25 -5.74 -8.12
CA GLY A 147 8.31 -4.69 -7.70
C GLY A 147 6.85 -5.13 -7.63
N LEU A 148 6.53 -6.41 -7.84
CA LEU A 148 5.17 -6.92 -7.64
C LEU A 148 4.72 -6.74 -6.20
N ILE A 149 5.56 -7.10 -5.23
CA ILE A 149 5.31 -6.86 -3.80
C ILE A 149 5.70 -5.41 -3.49
N ALA A 150 4.69 -4.54 -3.36
CA ALA A 150 4.92 -3.14 -3.02
C ALA A 150 4.89 -2.89 -1.51
N PHE A 151 4.09 -3.67 -0.79
CA PHE A 151 3.93 -3.55 0.65
C PHE A 151 4.11 -4.91 1.32
N VAL A 152 4.74 -4.91 2.49
CA VAL A 152 4.81 -6.08 3.37
C VAL A 152 4.25 -5.68 4.72
N GLU A 153 3.09 -6.25 5.07
CA GLU A 153 2.59 -6.20 6.43
C GLU A 153 3.24 -7.31 7.23
N LEU A 154 4.05 -6.93 8.22
CA LEU A 154 4.79 -7.90 9.03
C LEU A 154 3.80 -8.69 9.89
N GLY A 155 3.48 -9.91 9.48
CA GLY A 155 2.40 -10.72 10.07
C GLY A 155 2.84 -12.00 10.77
N SER A 156 4.14 -12.20 11.00
CA SER A 156 4.62 -13.51 11.47
C SER A 156 4.36 -13.78 12.95
N LEU A 157 3.88 -12.78 13.69
CA LEU A 157 3.71 -12.82 15.13
C LEU A 157 2.26 -12.58 15.53
N GLY A 158 1.72 -13.49 16.34
CA GLY A 158 0.39 -13.40 16.95
C GLY A 158 -0.75 -13.84 16.02
N HIS A 159 -1.97 -13.87 16.56
CA HIS A 159 -3.17 -14.23 15.80
C HIS A 159 -3.37 -13.26 14.64
N TRP A 160 -3.70 -13.80 13.45
CA TRP A 160 -3.86 -13.04 12.20
C TRP A 160 -2.63 -12.23 11.78
N GLY A 161 -1.49 -12.47 12.44
CA GLY A 161 -0.30 -11.65 12.30
C GLY A 161 -0.39 -10.27 12.94
N GLU A 162 -1.32 -10.05 13.86
CA GLU A 162 -1.58 -8.74 14.46
C GLU A 162 -0.79 -8.47 15.75
N TRP A 163 0.31 -9.18 15.98
CA TRP A 163 1.21 -8.96 17.11
C TRP A 163 0.51 -9.02 18.46
N HIS A 164 -0.50 -9.87 18.60
CA HIS A 164 -1.17 -10.11 19.86
C HIS A 164 -1.67 -11.55 19.94
N VAL A 165 -1.77 -12.06 21.15
CA VAL A 165 -2.44 -13.33 21.45
C VAL A 165 -3.49 -13.14 22.52
N ASN A 166 -4.44 -14.07 22.59
CA ASN A 166 -5.39 -14.14 23.70
C ASN A 166 -4.76 -14.79 24.94
N TYR A 167 -3.76 -14.13 25.54
CA TYR A 167 -3.04 -14.67 26.69
C TYR A 167 -3.93 -14.94 27.92
N GLY A 168 -5.10 -14.28 28.00
CA GLY A 168 -6.10 -14.55 29.04
C GLY A 168 -6.69 -15.96 28.97
N GLN A 169 -6.59 -16.64 27.82
CA GLN A 169 -7.00 -18.03 27.61
C GLN A 169 -5.85 -19.03 27.83
N GLY A 170 -4.76 -18.60 28.48
CA GLY A 170 -3.60 -19.46 28.76
C GLY A 170 -2.61 -19.58 27.60
N ILE A 171 -2.82 -18.83 26.51
CA ILE A 171 -1.86 -18.74 25.40
C ILE A 171 -0.62 -17.99 25.88
N ARG A 172 0.56 -18.50 25.51
CA ARG A 172 1.83 -17.87 25.87
C ARG A 172 1.92 -16.46 25.28
N ARG A 173 2.30 -15.49 26.12
CA ARG A 173 2.45 -14.08 25.77
C ARG A 173 3.47 -13.86 24.65
N MET A 174 3.28 -12.76 23.92
CA MET A 174 4.22 -12.29 22.88
C MET A 174 5.65 -12.12 23.43
N PRO A 175 6.67 -12.26 22.58
CA PRO A 175 8.05 -12.16 23.02
C PRO A 175 8.45 -10.69 23.24
N LYS A 176 9.52 -10.47 24.00
CA LYS A 176 10.09 -9.15 24.26
C LYS A 176 10.67 -8.51 22.99
N GLU A 177 10.92 -7.21 23.03
CA GLU A 177 11.42 -6.43 21.88
C GLU A 177 12.66 -7.06 21.22
N SER A 178 13.64 -7.51 22.02
CA SER A 178 14.88 -8.12 21.49
C SER A 178 14.65 -9.37 20.65
N VAL A 179 13.57 -10.11 20.90
CA VAL A 179 13.17 -11.28 20.12
C VAL A 179 12.27 -10.87 18.97
N ARG A 180 11.32 -9.96 19.20
CA ARG A 180 10.45 -9.40 18.16
C ARG A 180 11.24 -8.81 16.99
N ASN A 181 12.32 -8.09 17.26
CA ASN A 181 13.17 -7.48 16.23
C ASN A 181 13.87 -8.53 15.34
N GLN A 182 14.07 -9.77 15.81
CA GLN A 182 14.64 -10.86 15.00
C GLN A 182 13.66 -11.36 13.94
N TYR A 183 12.34 -11.20 14.13
CA TYR A 183 11.33 -11.48 13.10
C TYR A 183 11.18 -10.36 12.07
N VAL A 184 11.67 -9.15 12.38
CA VAL A 184 11.57 -7.98 11.50
C VAL A 184 12.77 -7.89 10.56
N THR A 185 13.98 -8.04 11.12
CA THR A 185 15.23 -7.79 10.40
C THR A 185 15.38 -8.56 9.07
N PRO A 186 15.03 -9.86 8.97
CA PRO A 186 15.16 -10.61 7.72
C PRO A 186 14.36 -10.00 6.54
N TRP A 187 13.24 -9.33 6.83
CA TRP A 187 12.41 -8.72 5.79
C TRP A 187 13.09 -7.55 5.11
N LEU A 188 13.82 -6.74 5.88
CA LEU A 188 14.51 -5.55 5.38
C LEU A 188 15.54 -5.88 4.30
N GLU A 189 16.21 -7.02 4.44
CA GLU A 189 17.19 -7.52 3.47
C GLU A 189 16.51 -8.22 2.29
N ALA A 190 15.43 -8.97 2.56
CA ALA A 190 14.73 -9.79 1.58
C ALA A 190 13.90 -8.97 0.57
N PHE A 191 13.35 -7.82 1.00
CA PHE A 191 12.47 -6.97 0.18
C PHE A 191 12.89 -5.49 0.22
N PRO A 192 14.07 -5.14 -0.32
CA PRO A 192 14.64 -3.80 -0.17
C PRO A 192 13.82 -2.67 -0.83
N GLU A 193 12.97 -3.01 -1.80
CA GLU A 193 12.13 -2.04 -2.53
C GLU A 193 10.68 -1.95 -1.97
N ALA A 194 10.31 -2.80 -1.01
CA ALA A 194 8.96 -2.80 -0.45
C ALA A 194 8.84 -1.85 0.75
N PHE A 195 7.64 -1.30 0.94
CA PHE A 195 7.31 -0.58 2.17
C PHE A 195 6.82 -1.56 3.24
N PHE A 196 7.44 -1.54 4.41
CA PHE A 196 7.05 -2.40 5.54
C PHE A 196 6.02 -1.71 6.41
N LEU A 197 5.06 -2.47 6.95
CA LEU A 197 4.07 -1.99 7.90
C LEU A 197 3.99 -2.89 9.14
N MET A 198 3.73 -2.27 10.30
CA MET A 198 3.50 -2.97 11.56
C MET A 198 2.14 -2.62 12.16
N ARG A 199 1.50 -3.57 12.87
CA ARG A 199 0.20 -3.34 13.52
C ARG A 199 0.23 -2.19 14.53
N ARG A 200 1.41 -1.97 15.14
CA ARG A 200 1.63 -1.07 16.28
C ARG A 200 2.94 -0.30 16.10
N PRO A 201 3.05 0.91 16.67
CA PRO A 201 4.24 1.75 16.55
C PRO A 201 5.36 1.28 17.48
N PHE A 202 5.93 0.11 17.21
CA PHE A 202 7.09 -0.40 17.94
C PHE A 202 8.35 0.42 17.62
N ALA A 203 9.33 0.46 18.53
CA ALA A 203 10.57 1.22 18.33
C ALA A 203 11.29 0.90 17.01
N ILE A 204 11.28 -0.37 16.58
CA ILE A 204 11.87 -0.77 15.29
C ILE A 204 11.11 -0.21 14.08
N ALA A 205 9.79 0.00 14.19
CA ALA A 205 9.02 0.65 13.13
C ALA A 205 9.50 2.08 12.91
N GLU A 206 9.74 2.84 13.98
CA GLU A 206 10.32 4.18 13.89
C GLU A 206 11.76 4.13 13.34
N ALA A 207 12.62 3.27 13.90
CA ALA A 207 14.01 3.17 13.53
C ALA A 207 14.22 2.81 12.04
N CYS A 208 13.31 2.02 11.48
CA CYS A 208 13.35 1.59 10.08
C CYS A 208 12.39 2.38 9.17
N SER A 209 11.78 3.47 9.66
CA SER A 209 10.81 4.28 8.91
C SER A 209 9.67 3.45 8.28
N MET A 210 9.11 2.51 9.05
CA MET A 210 8.01 1.66 8.63
C MET A 210 6.66 2.38 8.73
N GLY A 211 5.74 1.92 7.89
CA GLY A 211 4.33 2.24 7.95
C GLY A 211 3.63 1.51 9.10
N LEU A 212 2.34 1.77 9.25
CA LEU A 212 1.51 1.13 10.26
C LEU A 212 0.20 0.65 9.63
N TYR A 213 -0.38 -0.44 10.15
CA TYR A 213 -1.68 -0.92 9.66
C TYR A 213 -2.71 -1.09 10.78
N ASN A 214 -3.98 -0.92 10.41
CA ASN A 214 -5.14 -1.01 11.30
C ASN A 214 -6.21 -1.94 10.72
N ASP A 215 -6.27 -3.19 11.21
CA ASP A 215 -7.23 -4.22 10.75
C ASP A 215 -8.63 -4.09 11.36
N VAL A 216 -8.92 -2.94 11.98
CA VAL A 216 -10.23 -2.63 12.58
C VAL A 216 -10.71 -1.24 12.14
N ALA A 217 -10.29 -0.77 10.96
CA ALA A 217 -10.67 0.53 10.43
C ALA A 217 -12.19 0.67 10.31
N GLY A 218 -12.71 1.85 10.64
CA GLY A 218 -14.15 2.14 10.66
C GLY A 218 -14.85 1.86 11.99
N LYS A 219 -14.25 1.08 12.90
CA LYS A 219 -14.71 1.04 14.30
C LYS A 219 -14.07 2.17 15.09
N LYS A 220 -14.89 3.10 15.56
CA LYS A 220 -14.44 4.33 16.21
C LYS A 220 -13.51 4.08 17.39
N GLU A 221 -13.97 3.32 18.39
CA GLU A 221 -13.23 3.17 19.64
C GLU A 221 -11.85 2.55 19.40
N ASP A 222 -11.80 1.49 18.57
CA ASP A 222 -10.57 0.77 18.30
C ASP A 222 -9.61 1.59 17.40
N THR A 223 -10.15 2.34 16.44
CA THR A 223 -9.34 3.21 15.57
C THR A 223 -8.79 4.40 16.37
N GLU A 224 -9.59 5.00 17.25
CA GLU A 224 -9.14 6.08 18.13
C GLU A 224 -8.07 5.62 19.13
N GLU A 225 -8.18 4.39 19.65
CA GLU A 225 -7.14 3.77 20.49
C GLU A 225 -5.84 3.58 19.69
N TRP A 226 -5.94 3.06 18.46
CA TRP A 226 -4.78 2.89 17.59
C TRP A 226 -4.11 4.23 17.26
N LEU A 227 -4.89 5.27 16.95
CA LEU A 227 -4.39 6.64 16.78
C LEU A 227 -3.75 7.17 18.07
N GLN A 228 -4.29 6.86 19.24
CA GLN A 228 -3.68 7.24 20.51
C GLN A 228 -2.31 6.56 20.69
N TRP A 229 -2.16 5.28 20.36
CA TRP A 229 -0.85 4.62 20.40
C TRP A 229 0.18 5.33 19.51
N ILE A 230 -0.23 5.78 18.32
CA ILE A 230 0.64 6.54 17.39
C ILE A 230 1.01 7.90 17.97
N ARG A 231 0.07 8.58 18.64
CA ARG A 231 0.32 9.92 19.20
C ARG A 231 1.20 9.89 20.44
N GLU A 232 1.03 8.88 21.28
CA GLU A 232 1.51 8.92 22.68
C GLU A 232 2.45 7.76 23.05
N GLY A 233 2.61 6.73 22.19
CA GLY A 233 3.45 5.57 22.49
C GLY A 233 2.89 4.69 23.60
N GLY A 234 1.60 4.34 23.53
CA GLY A 234 0.83 3.69 24.60
C GLY A 234 1.33 2.34 25.14
N THR A 235 0.48 1.63 25.88
CA THR A 235 0.88 0.36 26.52
C THR A 235 0.73 -0.85 25.60
N TYR A 236 1.72 -1.73 25.60
CA TYR A 236 1.63 -3.03 24.93
C TYR A 236 1.47 -4.13 25.98
N SER A 237 0.20 -4.41 26.31
CA SER A 237 -0.18 -5.35 27.39
C SER A 237 0.31 -6.78 27.19
N GLN A 238 0.76 -7.14 25.99
CA GLN A 238 1.22 -8.48 25.65
C GLN A 238 2.54 -8.84 26.36
N THR A 239 3.49 -7.91 26.49
CA THR A 239 4.83 -8.17 27.06
C THR A 239 5.05 -7.53 28.43
N MET A 240 4.20 -6.58 28.84
CA MET A 240 4.37 -5.75 30.05
C MET A 240 5.68 -4.92 30.04
N GLU A 241 6.30 -4.74 28.88
CA GLU A 241 7.46 -3.87 28.72
C GLU A 241 7.05 -2.41 28.87
N GLU A 242 7.80 -1.66 29.68
CA GLU A 242 7.70 -0.20 29.69
C GLU A 242 8.19 0.34 28.33
N ASN A 243 7.45 1.28 27.74
CA ASN A 243 7.79 1.93 26.47
C ASN A 243 7.97 0.97 25.27
N ALA A 244 7.26 -0.17 25.24
CA ALA A 244 7.27 -1.05 24.07
C ALA A 244 6.74 -0.39 22.79
N LEU A 245 5.90 0.64 22.93
CA LEU A 245 5.43 1.47 21.82
C LEU A 245 6.09 2.84 21.90
N CYS A 246 6.40 3.42 20.75
CA CYS A 246 6.92 4.77 20.59
C CYS A 246 5.89 5.63 19.88
N ALA A 247 5.92 6.95 20.12
CA ALA A 247 5.08 7.87 19.38
C ALA A 247 5.62 8.02 17.95
N MET A 248 4.76 7.86 16.95
CA MET A 248 5.10 7.91 15.53
C MET A 248 4.18 8.87 14.76
N LEU A 249 3.82 10.02 15.36
CA LEU A 249 2.85 11.00 14.85
C LEU A 249 2.92 11.29 13.34
N ASP A 250 4.13 11.43 12.81
CA ASP A 250 4.40 11.86 11.44
C ASP A 250 4.83 10.70 10.51
N PHE A 251 4.62 9.44 10.91
CA PHE A 251 5.03 8.27 10.12
C PHE A 251 4.47 8.30 8.70
N TRP A 252 3.21 8.71 8.55
CA TRP A 252 2.48 8.79 7.29
C TRP A 252 3.13 9.74 6.27
N LYS A 253 4.01 10.65 6.68
CA LYS A 253 4.76 11.51 5.76
C LYS A 253 5.86 10.74 5.01
N LYS A 254 6.25 9.57 5.51
CA LYS A 254 7.39 8.78 5.01
C LYS A 254 7.01 7.36 4.63
N ALA A 255 5.96 6.80 5.23
CA ALA A 255 5.57 5.41 5.06
C ALA A 255 4.05 5.22 5.12
N PRO A 256 3.49 4.18 4.49
CA PRO A 256 2.05 4.02 4.30
C PRO A 256 1.28 3.71 5.60
N SER A 257 0.00 4.06 5.59
CA SER A 257 -0.99 3.62 6.57
C SER A 257 -1.94 2.61 5.91
N GLY A 258 -1.93 1.35 6.34
CA GLY A 258 -2.70 0.26 5.72
C GLY A 258 -3.74 -0.38 6.66
N GLY A 259 -4.11 -1.62 6.37
CA GLY A 259 -5.04 -2.43 7.16
C GLY A 259 -6.33 -2.75 6.42
N GLU A 260 -7.40 -3.02 7.15
CA GLU A 260 -8.69 -3.40 6.58
C GLU A 260 -9.89 -2.83 7.35
N LEU A 261 -11.06 -2.82 6.70
CA LEU A 261 -12.29 -2.48 7.40
C LEU A 261 -12.60 -3.53 8.47
N THR A 262 -13.16 -3.09 9.59
CA THR A 262 -13.56 -4.01 10.65
C THR A 262 -14.64 -4.99 10.19
N SER A 263 -14.56 -6.23 10.67
CA SER A 263 -15.63 -7.22 10.56
C SER A 263 -16.68 -7.12 11.68
N ALA A 264 -16.44 -6.27 12.68
CA ALA A 264 -17.33 -6.10 13.84
C ALA A 264 -18.58 -5.25 13.54
N LEU A 265 -18.56 -4.48 12.45
CA LEU A 265 -19.67 -3.63 12.00
C LEU A 265 -20.15 -4.10 10.62
N SER A 266 -21.43 -3.90 10.32
CA SER A 266 -21.95 -4.19 8.97
C SER A 266 -21.48 -3.12 7.97
N MET A 267 -21.37 -3.52 6.69
CA MET A 267 -21.07 -2.57 5.60
C MET A 267 -22.13 -1.47 5.49
N GLU A 268 -23.42 -1.77 5.72
CA GLU A 268 -24.48 -0.75 5.78
C GLU A 268 -24.19 0.32 6.83
N LYS A 269 -23.74 -0.11 8.02
CA LYS A 269 -23.42 0.82 9.11
C LYS A 269 -22.26 1.73 8.71
N MET A 270 -21.16 1.16 8.21
CA MET A 270 -19.96 1.93 7.86
C MET A 270 -20.12 2.79 6.59
N LEU A 271 -20.83 2.29 5.58
CA LEU A 271 -20.85 2.90 4.24
C LEU A 271 -22.10 3.74 3.96
N GLN A 272 -23.12 3.70 4.83
CA GLN A 272 -24.37 4.42 4.63
C GLN A 272 -24.85 5.15 5.88
N ILE A 273 -24.91 4.47 7.04
CA ILE A 273 -25.47 5.07 8.27
C ILE A 273 -24.46 6.05 8.90
N ASP A 274 -23.23 5.60 9.10
CA ASP A 274 -22.15 6.33 9.78
C ASP A 274 -21.00 6.68 8.81
N LEU A 275 -21.34 6.95 7.55
CA LEU A 275 -20.37 7.19 6.47
C LEU A 275 -19.40 8.34 6.81
N GLU A 276 -19.91 9.46 7.35
CA GLU A 276 -19.06 10.61 7.70
C GLU A 276 -18.05 10.26 8.81
N GLU A 277 -18.48 9.50 9.83
CA GLU A 277 -17.59 9.06 10.90
C GLU A 277 -16.52 8.11 10.35
N THR A 278 -16.92 7.17 9.50
CA THR A 278 -15.98 6.25 8.83
C THR A 278 -14.96 7.04 8.00
N MET A 279 -15.40 8.02 7.20
CA MET A 279 -14.50 8.88 6.41
C MET A 279 -13.55 9.71 7.28
N GLU A 280 -14.00 10.21 8.42
CA GLU A 280 -13.15 10.98 9.34
C GLU A 280 -12.06 10.10 9.96
N LEU A 281 -12.38 8.85 10.31
CA LEU A 281 -11.42 7.87 10.82
C LEU A 281 -10.37 7.51 9.75
N ILE A 282 -10.78 7.31 8.50
CA ILE A 282 -9.87 7.04 7.36
C ILE A 282 -8.95 8.24 7.11
N ARG A 283 -9.50 9.47 7.09
CA ARG A 283 -8.71 10.71 6.94
C ARG A 283 -7.70 10.89 8.07
N SER A 284 -8.16 10.76 9.32
CA SER A 284 -7.31 10.90 10.52
C SER A 284 -6.20 9.86 10.61
N SER A 285 -6.40 8.70 9.97
CA SER A 285 -5.42 7.62 9.90
C SER A 285 -4.43 7.78 8.74
N HIS A 286 -4.58 8.80 7.89
CA HIS A 286 -3.81 8.96 6.65
C HIS A 286 -3.81 7.68 5.79
N THR A 287 -4.93 6.96 5.77
CA THR A 287 -5.05 5.64 5.15
C THR A 287 -4.65 5.68 3.68
N THR A 288 -3.66 4.88 3.33
CA THR A 288 -3.13 4.69 1.97
C THR A 288 -3.92 3.62 1.24
N PHE A 289 -4.20 2.50 1.90
CA PHE A 289 -5.01 1.41 1.34
C PHE A 289 -5.84 0.69 2.42
N LEU A 290 -6.86 -0.05 1.98
CA LEU A 290 -7.64 -0.98 2.82
C LEU A 290 -7.84 -2.33 2.13
N GLY A 291 -7.58 -3.43 2.84
CA GLY A 291 -7.87 -4.80 2.42
C GLY A 291 -7.20 -5.85 3.32
N PRO A 292 -7.65 -7.12 3.27
CA PRO A 292 -8.56 -7.68 2.28
C PRO A 292 -10.05 -7.38 2.51
N ASN A 293 -10.48 -7.03 3.73
CA ASN A 293 -11.87 -6.60 3.95
C ASN A 293 -12.08 -5.16 3.45
N ILE A 294 -12.65 -5.03 2.25
CA ILE A 294 -12.86 -3.75 1.55
C ILE A 294 -14.32 -3.32 1.59
N ALA A 295 -14.58 -2.06 1.22
CA ALA A 295 -15.95 -1.56 1.09
C ALA A 295 -16.72 -2.35 0.01
N ASP A 296 -17.98 -2.68 0.31
CA ASP A 296 -18.87 -3.37 -0.63
C ASP A 296 -19.45 -2.38 -1.66
N LYS A 297 -19.27 -2.70 -2.95
CA LYS A 297 -19.75 -1.88 -4.08
C LYS A 297 -21.28 -1.77 -4.16
N THR A 298 -22.01 -2.63 -3.46
CA THR A 298 -23.47 -2.49 -3.29
C THR A 298 -23.83 -1.13 -2.68
N TYR A 299 -22.96 -0.58 -1.83
CA TYR A 299 -23.07 0.77 -1.26
C TYR A 299 -22.24 1.77 -2.07
N LYS A 300 -22.62 1.98 -3.34
CA LYS A 300 -21.81 2.74 -4.32
C LYS A 300 -21.34 4.11 -3.83
N GLU A 301 -22.21 4.87 -3.17
CA GLU A 301 -21.86 6.19 -2.63
C GLU A 301 -20.79 6.10 -1.55
N GLY A 302 -20.98 5.24 -0.54
CA GLY A 302 -19.97 5.04 0.51
C GLY A 302 -18.67 4.47 -0.03
N TYR A 303 -18.74 3.52 -0.97
CA TYR A 303 -17.57 2.97 -1.65
C TYR A 303 -16.73 4.06 -2.32
N ASP A 304 -17.36 4.94 -3.11
CA ASP A 304 -16.67 6.02 -3.83
C ASP A 304 -16.13 7.08 -2.88
N GLN A 305 -16.90 7.45 -1.85
CA GLN A 305 -16.49 8.46 -0.88
C GLN A 305 -15.29 7.99 -0.05
N LEU A 306 -15.27 6.73 0.40
CA LEU A 306 -14.08 6.16 1.06
C LEU A 306 -12.88 6.12 0.11
N LEU A 307 -13.06 5.66 -1.14
CA LEU A 307 -11.98 5.61 -2.13
C LEU A 307 -11.38 6.98 -2.41
N GLY A 308 -12.23 8.02 -2.47
CA GLY A 308 -11.80 9.41 -2.64
C GLY A 308 -10.98 9.96 -1.47
N ASN A 309 -11.05 9.33 -0.29
CA ASN A 309 -10.35 9.72 0.93
C ASN A 309 -9.19 8.79 1.30
N MET A 310 -8.71 7.96 0.37
CA MET A 310 -7.54 7.09 0.58
C MET A 310 -6.37 7.48 -0.32
N GLY A 311 -5.17 7.39 0.23
CA GLY A 311 -3.93 7.55 -0.51
C GLY A 311 -3.70 8.95 -1.04
N TYR A 312 -3.03 9.02 -2.18
CA TYR A 312 -2.63 10.26 -2.83
C TYR A 312 -3.65 10.69 -3.88
N ARG A 313 -3.78 12.00 -4.08
CA ARG A 313 -4.51 12.60 -5.20
C ARG A 313 -3.68 13.69 -5.84
N LEU A 314 -2.61 13.26 -6.50
CA LEU A 314 -1.67 14.13 -7.20
C LEU A 314 -2.36 14.83 -8.37
N TRP A 315 -2.13 16.13 -8.52
CA TRP A 315 -2.62 16.90 -9.65
C TRP A 315 -1.70 18.07 -9.98
N ILE A 316 -1.80 18.58 -11.21
CA ILE A 316 -1.08 19.78 -11.65
C ILE A 316 -2.09 20.91 -11.69
N SER A 317 -1.91 21.95 -10.88
CA SER A 317 -2.80 23.11 -10.88
C SER A 317 -2.46 24.13 -11.95
N LYS A 318 -1.19 24.20 -12.33
CA LYS A 318 -0.67 25.21 -13.27
C LYS A 318 0.47 24.66 -14.10
N ALA A 319 0.45 25.02 -15.38
CA ALA A 319 1.56 24.80 -16.30
C ALA A 319 1.91 26.11 -17.02
N ARG A 320 3.20 26.46 -17.11
CA ARG A 320 3.67 27.71 -17.70
C ARG A 320 4.88 27.49 -18.60
N TRP A 321 4.80 28.00 -19.83
CA TRP A 321 5.92 28.01 -20.76
C TRP A 321 6.78 29.28 -20.62
N LYS A 322 8.09 29.09 -20.67
CA LYS A 322 9.11 30.13 -20.85
C LYS A 322 10.05 29.65 -21.95
N ARG A 323 9.76 30.01 -23.21
CA ARG A 323 10.43 29.44 -24.40
C ARG A 323 10.25 27.91 -24.42
N ASN A 324 11.33 27.15 -24.30
CA ASN A 324 11.38 25.68 -24.24
C ASN A 324 11.43 25.13 -22.80
N LEU A 325 11.29 25.98 -21.79
CA LEU A 325 11.16 25.56 -20.40
C LEU A 325 9.68 25.49 -19.99
N LEU A 326 9.24 24.35 -19.46
CA LEU A 326 7.90 24.14 -18.92
C LEU A 326 7.96 24.10 -17.39
N GLU A 327 7.32 25.07 -16.75
CA GLU A 327 7.13 25.08 -15.30
C GLU A 327 5.79 24.42 -14.95
N LEU A 328 5.78 23.44 -14.05
CA LEU A 328 4.56 22.81 -13.52
C LEU A 328 4.44 23.08 -12.02
N THR A 329 3.23 23.29 -11.54
CA THR A 329 2.90 23.34 -10.10
C THR A 329 2.05 22.12 -9.77
N TRP A 330 2.62 21.26 -8.94
CA TRP A 330 2.07 20.00 -8.46
C TRP A 330 1.50 20.17 -7.06
N GLU A 331 0.40 19.48 -6.79
CA GLU A 331 -0.32 19.51 -5.52
C GLU A 331 -0.85 18.11 -5.21
N ASN A 332 -1.11 17.82 -3.93
CA ASN A 332 -1.72 16.58 -3.49
C ASN A 332 -2.98 16.90 -2.67
N ASP A 333 -4.13 16.41 -3.13
CA ASP A 333 -5.43 16.57 -2.46
C ASP A 333 -5.87 15.31 -1.72
N GLY A 334 -4.99 14.31 -1.63
CA GLY A 334 -5.25 13.07 -0.91
C GLY A 334 -5.00 13.23 0.59
N VAL A 335 -4.99 12.10 1.30
CA VAL A 335 -4.68 12.03 2.73
C VAL A 335 -3.26 11.53 2.99
N ALA A 336 -2.57 10.98 1.97
CA ALA A 336 -1.21 10.46 2.06
C ALA A 336 -0.39 10.85 0.81
N PRO A 337 0.96 10.87 0.90
CA PRO A 337 1.82 11.08 -0.27
C PRO A 337 1.90 9.83 -1.16
N PHE A 338 2.47 10.02 -2.36
CA PHE A 338 2.87 8.91 -3.23
C PHE A 338 4.27 8.44 -2.83
N TYR A 339 4.37 7.36 -2.04
CA TYR A 339 5.66 6.95 -1.47
C TYR A 339 6.68 6.41 -2.48
N GLY A 340 6.22 5.88 -3.63
CA GLY A 340 7.07 5.13 -4.56
C GLY A 340 8.13 5.94 -5.33
N ASP A 341 8.06 7.28 -5.34
CA ASP A 341 9.00 8.16 -6.07
C ASP A 341 9.31 7.73 -7.52
N TRP A 342 8.29 7.19 -8.19
CA TRP A 342 8.36 6.74 -9.57
C TRP A 342 8.75 7.87 -10.54
N LYS A 343 9.43 7.52 -11.63
CA LYS A 343 9.95 8.49 -12.58
C LYS A 343 8.81 9.19 -13.31
N VAL A 344 8.92 10.52 -13.42
CA VAL A 344 7.95 11.36 -14.12
C VAL A 344 8.52 11.83 -15.45
N TYR A 345 7.79 11.62 -16.54
CA TYR A 345 8.19 12.06 -17.88
C TYR A 345 7.13 12.91 -18.55
N LEU A 346 7.60 13.82 -19.40
CA LEU A 346 6.75 14.63 -20.27
C LEU A 346 6.84 14.11 -21.71
N TYR A 347 5.79 13.52 -22.25
CA TYR A 347 5.79 12.95 -23.60
C TYR A 347 5.28 13.97 -24.61
N LEU A 348 6.17 14.44 -25.49
CA LEU A 348 5.80 15.20 -26.68
C LEU A 348 5.60 14.22 -27.84
N GLU A 349 4.36 14.08 -28.30
CA GLU A 349 3.96 13.17 -29.37
C GLU A 349 3.55 13.97 -30.61
N ASN A 350 3.96 13.50 -31.79
CA ASN A 350 3.50 14.06 -33.06
C ASN A 350 2.03 13.65 -33.35
N PRO A 351 1.38 14.19 -34.40
CA PRO A 351 0.00 13.86 -34.74
C PRO A 351 -0.25 12.36 -34.99
N GLU A 352 0.79 11.61 -35.42
CA GLU A 352 0.75 10.16 -35.62
C GLU A 352 0.90 9.37 -34.31
N GLY A 353 1.15 10.02 -33.17
CA GLY A 353 1.32 9.41 -31.85
C GLY A 353 2.73 8.90 -31.55
N LYS A 354 3.72 9.22 -32.40
CA LYS A 354 5.13 8.91 -32.14
C LYS A 354 5.73 9.90 -31.14
N ILE A 355 6.40 9.40 -30.11
CA ILE A 355 7.16 10.21 -29.16
C ILE A 355 8.34 10.86 -29.90
N VAL A 356 8.39 12.19 -29.88
CA VAL A 356 9.46 13.01 -30.45
C VAL A 356 10.48 13.40 -29.38
N GLU A 357 10.01 13.63 -28.16
CA GLU A 357 10.84 13.99 -27.02
C GLU A 357 10.16 13.57 -25.71
N ASN A 358 10.94 13.12 -24.73
CA ASN A 358 10.43 12.72 -23.41
C ASN A 358 11.35 13.13 -22.24
N PRO A 359 11.55 14.43 -21.96
CA PRO A 359 12.39 14.83 -20.84
C PRO A 359 11.79 14.34 -19.50
N GLN A 360 12.66 13.88 -18.61
CA GLN A 360 12.32 13.52 -17.23
C GLN A 360 12.14 14.80 -16.39
N ALA A 361 11.13 14.82 -15.53
CA ALA A 361 11.00 15.85 -14.50
C ALA A 361 11.83 15.45 -13.27
N ASP A 362 12.63 16.40 -12.76
CA ASP A 362 13.30 16.26 -11.47
C ASP A 362 12.29 16.60 -10.36
N ILE A 363 11.71 15.56 -9.77
CA ILE A 363 10.67 15.65 -8.73
C ILE A 363 10.73 14.43 -7.82
N THR A 364 10.55 14.66 -6.52
CA THR A 364 10.32 13.64 -5.50
C THR A 364 8.84 13.66 -5.13
N LEU A 365 8.07 12.70 -5.64
CA LEU A 365 6.62 12.61 -5.48
C LEU A 365 6.20 12.43 -4.01
N SER A 366 7.01 11.72 -3.22
CA SER A 366 6.78 11.50 -1.78
C SER A 366 6.82 12.80 -0.97
N GLN A 367 7.47 13.84 -1.48
CA GLN A 367 7.53 15.16 -0.84
C GLN A 367 6.30 16.04 -1.13
N ILE A 368 5.41 15.63 -2.03
CA ILE A 368 4.16 16.33 -2.31
C ILE A 368 3.12 15.90 -1.26
N LEU A 369 3.31 16.39 -0.04
CA LEU A 369 2.39 16.12 1.07
C LEU A 369 1.00 16.72 0.79
N PRO A 370 -0.07 16.15 1.37
CA PRO A 370 -1.41 16.75 1.34
C PRO A 370 -1.40 18.25 1.66
N GLY A 371 -2.00 19.06 0.79
CA GLY A 371 -2.08 20.51 0.95
C GLY A 371 -0.81 21.30 0.57
N GLU A 372 0.30 20.63 0.24
CA GLU A 372 1.54 21.28 -0.17
C GLU A 372 1.62 21.49 -1.69
N GLN A 373 2.44 22.47 -2.12
CA GLN A 373 2.70 22.76 -3.53
C GLN A 373 4.17 22.60 -3.89
N VAL A 374 4.46 21.79 -4.91
CA VAL A 374 5.82 21.59 -5.44
C VAL A 374 5.90 22.12 -6.87
N LYS A 375 7.00 22.82 -7.20
CA LYS A 375 7.23 23.36 -8.55
C LYS A 375 8.38 22.64 -9.22
N THR A 376 8.18 22.31 -10.50
CA THR A 376 9.21 21.73 -11.36
C THR A 376 9.42 22.61 -12.58
N ALA A 377 10.61 22.56 -13.16
CA ALA A 377 10.94 23.22 -14.41
C ALA A 377 11.65 22.24 -15.34
N ILE A 378 11.02 21.90 -16.46
CA ILE A 378 11.47 20.87 -17.39
C ILE A 378 11.91 21.53 -18.69
N LEU A 379 13.18 21.33 -19.06
CA LEU A 379 13.74 21.88 -20.30
C LEU A 379 13.54 20.90 -21.45
N PHE A 380 13.00 21.39 -22.55
CA PHE A 380 12.92 20.66 -23.81
C PHE A 380 14.08 21.03 -24.73
N ALA A 381 14.69 20.05 -25.37
CA ALA A 381 15.62 20.23 -26.47
C ALA A 381 14.92 20.88 -27.68
N THR A 382 13.64 20.58 -27.88
CA THR A 382 12.83 21.24 -28.91
C THR A 382 12.56 22.70 -28.55
N GLU A 383 13.11 23.65 -29.32
CA GLU A 383 12.99 25.08 -28.99
C GLU A 383 11.56 25.65 -29.10
N LYS A 384 10.74 25.11 -30.01
CA LYS A 384 9.42 25.65 -30.38
C LYS A 384 8.27 24.69 -30.04
N VAL A 385 8.31 24.01 -28.89
CA VAL A 385 7.24 23.09 -28.47
C VAL A 385 5.85 23.73 -28.58
N THR A 386 5.70 24.97 -28.13
CA THR A 386 4.40 25.68 -28.19
C THR A 386 3.86 25.90 -29.60
N ASN A 387 4.70 25.91 -30.64
CA ASN A 387 4.25 25.93 -32.03
C ASN A 387 3.80 24.54 -32.48
N LEU A 388 4.57 23.50 -32.17
CA LEU A 388 4.21 22.12 -32.49
C LEU A 388 2.84 21.74 -31.88
N LEU A 389 2.57 22.18 -30.65
CA LEU A 389 1.26 21.97 -30.01
C LEU A 389 0.10 22.62 -30.77
N ARG A 390 0.35 23.69 -31.54
CA ARG A 390 -0.65 24.31 -32.43
C ARG A 390 -0.78 23.58 -33.77
N GLU A 391 0.24 22.84 -34.15
CA GLU A 391 0.33 22.03 -35.38
C GLU A 391 -0.19 20.60 -35.18
N GLY A 392 -0.80 20.30 -34.03
CA GLY A 392 -1.44 19.01 -33.78
C GLY A 392 -0.69 18.09 -32.84
N TYR A 393 0.50 18.48 -32.36
CA TYR A 393 1.25 17.67 -31.39
C TYR A 393 0.52 17.61 -30.06
N ARG A 394 0.76 16.53 -29.33
CA ARG A 394 0.24 16.31 -27.98
C ARG A 394 1.38 16.39 -26.98
N LEU A 395 1.12 17.03 -25.85
CA LEU A 395 1.99 16.94 -24.67
C LEU A 395 1.22 16.32 -23.52
N SER A 396 1.79 15.27 -22.95
CA SER A 396 1.22 14.54 -21.81
C SER A 396 2.26 14.38 -20.71
N VAL A 397 1.81 14.17 -19.48
CA VAL A 397 2.66 13.75 -18.35
C VAL A 397 2.30 12.32 -17.95
N GLY A 398 3.30 11.51 -17.65
CA GLY A 398 3.12 10.16 -17.12
C GLY A 398 4.10 9.88 -15.99
N ILE A 399 3.65 9.06 -15.04
CA ILE A 399 4.45 8.55 -13.92
C ILE A 399 4.62 7.06 -14.19
N GLU A 400 5.85 6.64 -14.49
CA GLU A 400 6.19 5.30 -14.94
C GLU A 400 6.37 4.34 -13.77
N ASP A 401 5.55 3.30 -13.76
CA ASP A 401 5.67 2.17 -12.84
C ASP A 401 6.94 1.36 -13.17
N PRO A 402 7.88 1.19 -12.23
CA PRO A 402 9.12 0.45 -12.45
C PRO A 402 8.93 -1.04 -12.72
N MET A 403 7.79 -1.64 -12.33
CA MET A 403 7.51 -3.05 -12.65
C MET A 403 7.15 -3.23 -14.13
N THR A 404 6.46 -2.25 -14.73
CA THR A 404 5.93 -2.37 -16.10
C THR A 404 6.64 -1.50 -17.14
N ASP A 405 7.51 -0.60 -16.71
CA ASP A 405 8.15 0.45 -17.52
C ASP A 405 7.14 1.27 -18.34
N ARG A 406 5.94 1.48 -17.78
CA ARG A 406 4.83 2.17 -18.44
C ARG A 406 4.21 3.20 -17.52
N PRO A 407 3.72 4.33 -18.06
CA PRO A 407 2.99 5.29 -17.27
C PRO A 407 1.67 4.66 -16.80
N GLN A 408 1.36 4.77 -15.51
CA GLN A 408 0.19 4.11 -14.90
C GLN A 408 -0.63 5.01 -13.97
N VAL A 409 -0.10 6.17 -13.57
CA VAL A 409 -0.78 7.03 -12.58
C VAL A 409 -1.70 8.05 -13.24
N ARG A 410 -2.97 8.01 -12.84
CA ARG A 410 -3.97 9.04 -13.17
C ARG A 410 -3.84 10.23 -12.21
N LEU A 411 -3.78 11.45 -12.74
CA LEU A 411 -3.77 12.68 -11.95
C LEU A 411 -5.21 13.17 -11.69
N ALA A 412 -5.47 13.68 -10.49
CA ALA A 412 -6.76 14.19 -10.02
C ALA A 412 -7.07 15.60 -10.58
N MET A 413 -6.97 15.77 -11.90
CA MET A 413 -7.30 17.03 -12.59
C MET A 413 -8.19 16.80 -13.81
N ASN A 414 -8.95 17.83 -14.17
CA ASN A 414 -9.82 17.85 -15.34
C ASN A 414 -9.00 17.91 -16.63
N CYS A 415 -8.52 16.75 -17.05
CA CYS A 415 -7.80 16.49 -18.29
C CYS A 415 -8.18 15.12 -18.83
N LYS A 416 -7.81 14.85 -20.09
CA LYS A 416 -8.00 13.53 -20.68
C LYS A 416 -6.89 12.60 -20.19
N TYR A 417 -7.27 11.46 -19.62
CA TYR A 417 -6.38 10.37 -19.26
C TYR A 417 -6.47 9.27 -20.31
N LYS A 418 -5.33 8.87 -20.91
CA LYS A 418 -5.29 7.83 -21.95
C LYS A 418 -3.95 7.11 -21.92
N ASN A 419 -4.00 5.77 -21.97
CA ASN A 419 -2.81 4.92 -22.02
C ASN A 419 -1.78 5.28 -20.93
N GLY A 420 -2.23 5.50 -19.69
CA GLY A 420 -1.34 5.86 -18.59
C GLY A 420 -0.94 7.33 -18.48
N LYS A 421 -1.27 8.15 -19.49
CA LYS A 421 -0.79 9.54 -19.58
C LYS A 421 -1.92 10.54 -19.38
N ASN A 422 -1.59 11.63 -18.68
CA ASN A 422 -2.46 12.77 -18.41
C ASN A 422 -2.17 13.87 -19.43
N ILE A 423 -3.13 14.17 -20.30
CA ILE A 423 -2.92 15.04 -21.46
C ILE A 423 -2.96 16.51 -21.03
N LEU A 424 -1.79 17.16 -21.06
CA LEU A 424 -1.64 18.57 -20.71
C LEU A 424 -2.04 19.48 -21.88
N TRP A 425 -1.75 19.08 -23.12
CA TRP A 425 -2.21 19.73 -24.35
C TRP A 425 -2.57 18.67 -25.39
N ASP A 426 -3.81 18.71 -25.90
CA ASP A 426 -4.25 17.88 -27.03
C ASP A 426 -4.29 18.80 -28.26
N GLY A 427 -3.35 18.63 -29.18
CA GLY A 427 -3.27 19.42 -30.43
C GLY A 427 -4.27 18.97 -31.49
N LEU A 428 -4.85 17.78 -31.33
CA LEU A 428 -5.90 17.26 -32.20
C LEU A 428 -7.21 18.00 -31.90
N LYS A 429 -7.67 18.80 -32.85
CA LYS A 429 -9.01 19.42 -32.85
C LYS A 429 -10.11 18.40 -33.04
#